data_AF-A0A957VHL9-F1
#
_entry.id   AF-A0A957VHL9-F1
#
_cell.length_a   1.000
_cell.length_b   1.000
_cell.length_c   1.000
_cell.angle_alpha   90.00
_cell.angle_beta   90.00
_cell.angle_gamma   90.00
#
_symmetry.space_group_name_H-M   'P 1'
#
loop_
_entity.id
_entity.type
_entity.pdbx_description
1 polymer ?
#
loop_
_entity_poly.entity_id
_entity_poly.type
_entity_poly.pdbx_seq_one_letter_code
_entity_poly.pdbx_strand_id
1 'polypeptide(L)'
;MSINRFPLSIILDAGPAVHQSAGLSRYTTRLAEALLAHQRDRVDLHLFYNAHSGHELPPSLRNVPHHSVPMSQIRWRMTAYGSQLT
;
A
#
# COMPACT_ATOMS: atom_id res chain seq x y z
N MET A 1 -25.95 18.08 15.03
CA MET A 1 -25.66 16.67 15.34
C MET A 1 -24.43 16.27 14.53
N SER A 2 -23.24 16.42 15.10
CA SER A 2 -21.97 16.18 14.37
C SER A 2 -21.66 14.69 14.43
N ILE A 3 -21.67 14.02 13.28
CA ILE A 3 -21.35 12.59 13.17
C ILE A 3 -19.84 12.48 13.42
N ASN A 4 -19.47 11.85 14.52
CA ASN A 4 -18.07 11.52 14.82
C ASN A 4 -17.59 10.51 13.76
N ARG A 5 -17.00 11.00 12.67
CA ARG A 5 -16.50 10.15 11.58
C ARG A 5 -15.06 9.78 11.90
N PHE A 6 -14.86 8.54 12.33
CA PHE A 6 -13.53 7.94 12.32
C PHE A 6 -12.98 7.94 10.88
N PRO A 7 -11.67 8.14 10.70
CA PRO A 7 -11.06 8.07 9.39
C PRO A 7 -11.29 6.67 8.77
N LEU A 8 -11.54 6.64 7.46
CA LEU A 8 -11.69 5.40 6.71
C LEU A 8 -10.34 4.68 6.68
N SER A 9 -10.30 3.45 7.20
CA SER A 9 -9.10 2.62 7.11
C SER A 9 -8.94 2.09 5.68
N ILE A 10 -7.78 2.33 5.07
CA ILE A 10 -7.45 1.90 3.71
C ILE A 10 -6.13 1.14 3.75
N ILE A 11 -6.12 -0.07 3.19
CA ILE A 11 -4.89 -0.83 2.92
C ILE A 11 -4.59 -0.72 1.43
N LEU A 12 -3.45 -0.12 1.10
CA LEU A 12 -3.01 0.08 -0.29
C LEU A 12 -1.88 -0.89 -0.64
N ASP A 13 -2.03 -1.62 -1.75
CA ASP A 13 -0.93 -2.41 -2.33
C ASP A 13 0.17 -1.49 -2.86
N ALA A 14 1.29 -1.45 -2.13
CA ALA A 14 2.49 -0.70 -2.45
C ALA A 14 3.51 -1.52 -3.25
N GLY A 15 3.19 -2.77 -3.63
CA GLY A 15 4.05 -3.63 -4.47
C GLY A 15 4.62 -2.93 -5.70
N PRO A 16 3.83 -2.15 -6.49
CA PRO A 16 4.36 -1.40 -7.62
C PRO A 16 5.37 -0.31 -7.23
N ALA A 17 5.15 0.37 -6.11
CA ALA A 17 6.06 1.39 -5.59
C ALA A 17 7.39 0.77 -5.12
N VAL A 18 7.33 -0.39 -4.47
CA VAL A 18 8.48 -1.13 -3.95
C VAL A 18 9.30 -1.78 -5.07
N HIS A 19 8.65 -2.49 -6.00
CA HIS A 19 9.34 -3.23 -7.06
C HIS A 19 9.63 -2.41 -8.32
N GLN A 20 9.51 -1.07 -8.23
CA GLN A 20 9.86 -0.12 -9.31
C GLN A 20 9.25 -0.48 -10.69
N SER A 21 8.03 -1.02 -10.68
CA SER A 21 7.32 -1.42 -11.90
C SER A 21 6.75 -0.21 -12.64
N ALA A 22 7.62 0.50 -13.37
CA ALA A 22 7.35 1.62 -14.28
C ALA A 22 6.12 2.50 -13.88
N GLY A 23 5.23 2.87 -14.81
CA GLY A 23 4.17 3.86 -14.59
C GLY A 23 3.28 3.62 -13.35
N LEU A 24 3.09 2.36 -12.94
CA LEU A 24 2.35 2.01 -11.72
C LEU A 24 3.10 2.41 -10.45
N SER A 25 4.42 2.31 -10.43
CA SER A 25 5.26 2.76 -9.31
C SER A 25 5.06 4.25 -9.01
N ARG A 26 5.08 5.08 -10.06
CA ARG A 26 4.85 6.54 -9.93
C ARG A 26 3.42 6.83 -9.48
N TYR A 27 2.43 6.14 -10.04
CA TYR A 27 1.03 6.33 -9.66
C TYR A 27 0.78 5.97 -8.19
N THR A 28 1.17 4.76 -7.77
CA THR A 28 0.99 4.28 -6.40
C THR A 28 1.67 5.21 -5.39
N THR A 29 2.88 5.66 -5.71
CA THR A 29 3.61 6.62 -4.85
C THR A 29 2.86 7.94 -4.75
N ARG A 30 2.43 8.53 -5.87
CA ARG A 30 1.69 9.80 -5.88
C ARG A 30 0.34 9.73 -5.21
N LEU A 31 -0.36 8.60 -5.35
CA LEU A 31 -1.64 8.37 -4.68
C LEU A 31 -1.45 8.33 -3.16
N ALA A 32 -0.48 7.55 -2.68
CA ALA A 32 -0.17 7.47 -1.25
C ALA A 32 0.25 8.84 -0.70
N GLU A 33 1.13 9.56 -1.41
CA GLU A 33 1.54 10.93 -1.06
C GLU A 33 0.34 11.89 -0.98
N ALA A 34 -0.57 11.85 -1.97
CA ALA A 34 -1.74 12.72 -2.01
C ALA A 34 -2.73 12.42 -0.87
N LEU A 35 -2.96 11.14 -0.55
CA LEU A 35 -3.81 10.75 0.58
C LEU A 35 -3.21 11.23 1.91
N LEU A 36 -1.90 11.06 2.08
CA LEU A 36 -1.19 11.53 3.26
C LEU A 36 -1.07 13.05 3.33
N ALA A 37 -1.06 13.77 2.22
CA ALA A 37 -0.96 15.24 2.24
C ALA A 37 -2.31 15.91 2.46
N HIS A 38 -3.38 15.34 1.90
CA HIS A 38 -4.67 16.04 1.77
C HIS A 38 -5.83 15.38 2.50
N GLN A 39 -5.68 14.14 2.98
CA GLN A 39 -6.81 13.37 3.51
C GLN A 39 -6.53 12.68 4.85
N ARG A 40 -5.50 13.08 5.62
CA ARG A 40 -5.17 12.45 6.92
C ARG A 40 -6.33 12.41 7.91
N ASP A 41 -7.15 13.46 7.94
CA ASP A 41 -8.30 13.53 8.84
C ASP A 41 -9.45 12.61 8.40
N ARG A 42 -9.38 12.06 7.19
CA ARG A 42 -10.42 11.23 6.58
C ARG A 42 -9.96 9.80 6.31
N VAL A 43 -8.66 9.55 6.27
CA VAL A 43 -8.07 8.29 5.85
C VAL A 43 -6.98 7.88 6.82
N ASP A 44 -7.12 6.68 7.35
CA ASP A 44 -6.06 5.97 8.06
C ASP A 44 -5.40 5.01 7.07
N LEU A 45 -4.26 5.42 6.50
CA LEU A 45 -3.59 4.72 5.40
C LEU A 45 -2.55 3.73 5.93
N HIS A 46 -2.69 2.47 5.52
CA HIS A 46 -1.72 1.40 5.72
C HIS A 46 -1.23 0.88 4.36
N LEU A 47 0.05 0.54 4.28
CA LEU A 47 0.64 -0.03 3.06
C LEU A 47 0.83 -1.53 3.19
N PHE A 48 0.70 -2.24 2.08
CA PHE A 48 0.91 -3.69 2.02
C PHE A 48 1.76 -4.04 0.80
N TYR A 49 2.78 -4.88 0.94
CA TYR A 49 3.60 -5.30 -0.20
C TYR A 49 4.35 -6.62 0.05
N ASN A 50 4.85 -7.23 -1.02
CA ASN A 50 5.67 -8.44 -0.93
C ASN A 50 7.17 -8.11 -0.79
N ALA A 51 7.80 -8.51 0.31
CA ALA A 51 9.21 -8.22 0.58
C ALA A 51 10.17 -9.27 -0.01
N HIS A 52 10.04 -9.59 -1.31
CA HIS A 52 10.73 -10.76 -1.90
C HIS A 52 12.07 -10.49 -2.58
N SER A 53 12.48 -9.23 -2.69
CA SER A 53 13.60 -8.78 -3.55
C SER A 53 14.56 -7.82 -2.84
N GLY A 54 14.37 -7.58 -1.54
CA GLY A 54 15.17 -6.61 -0.78
C GLY A 54 14.90 -5.14 -1.14
N HIS A 55 13.91 -4.88 -2.00
CA HIS A 55 13.46 -3.52 -2.27
C HIS A 55 12.68 -2.95 -1.09
N GLU A 56 12.89 -1.66 -0.84
CA GLU A 56 12.23 -0.91 0.22
C GLU A 56 11.19 0.05 -0.34
N LEU A 57 10.33 0.55 0.54
CA LEU A 57 9.44 1.66 0.23
C LEU A 57 10.24 2.91 -0.18
N PRO A 58 9.72 3.72 -1.12
CA PRO A 58 10.27 5.04 -1.43
C PRO A 58 10.44 5.88 -0.15
N PRO A 59 11.46 6.76 -0.08
CA PRO A 59 11.72 7.55 1.13
C PRO A 59 10.51 8.32 1.68
N SER A 60 9.65 8.82 0.80
CA SER A 60 8.43 9.56 1.17
C SER A 60 7.37 8.70 1.88
N LEU A 61 7.44 7.36 1.75
CA LEU A 61 6.46 6.42 2.29
C LEU A 61 6.99 5.55 3.44
N ARG A 62 8.28 5.65 3.79
CA ARG A 62 8.91 4.80 4.83
C ARG A 62 8.28 4.93 6.21
N ASN A 63 7.71 6.09 6.53
CA ASN A 63 7.09 6.37 7.83
C ASN A 63 5.61 5.99 7.90
N VAL A 64 5.05 5.45 6.82
CA VAL A 64 3.65 5.01 6.78
C VAL A 64 3.57 3.61 7.43
N PRO A 65 2.58 3.35 8.29
CA PRO A 65 2.30 2.01 8.78
C PRO A 65 2.22 1.03 7.60
N HIS A 66 2.96 -0.07 7.68
CA HIS A 66 2.98 -1.04 6.60
C HIS A 66 3.16 -2.46 7.09
N HIS A 67 2.58 -3.38 6.32
CA HIS A 67 2.75 -4.81 6.47
C HIS A 67 3.43 -5.37 5.24
N SER A 68 4.48 -6.15 5.45
CA SER A 68 5.14 -6.85 4.36
C SER A 68 5.17 -8.35 4.63
N VAL A 69 5.04 -9.12 3.55
CA VAL A 69 5.07 -10.58 3.61
C VAL A 69 6.25 -11.06 2.77
N PRO A 70 7.19 -11.84 3.32
CA PRO A 70 8.31 -12.36 2.55
C PRO A 70 7.90 -13.64 1.81
N MET A 71 7.25 -13.51 0.66
CA MET A 71 6.84 -14.64 -0.18
C MET A 71 7.50 -14.61 -1.55
N SER A 72 7.80 -15.77 -2.15
CA SER A 72 8.21 -15.78 -3.56
C SER A 72 7.11 -15.15 -4.43
N GLN A 73 7.51 -14.47 -5.51
CA GLN A 73 6.58 -13.72 -6.36
C GLN A 73 5.40 -14.57 -6.87
N ILE A 74 5.65 -15.84 -7.22
CA ILE A 74 4.61 -16.79 -7.65
C ILE A 74 3.64 -17.12 -6.53
N ARG A 75 4.14 -17.42 -5.32
CA ARG A 75 3.28 -17.71 -4.16
C ARG A 75 2.41 -16.52 -3.82
N TRP A 76 2.98 -15.32 -3.84
CA TRP A 76 2.24 -14.08 -3.62
C TRP A 76 1.09 -13.90 -4.63
N ARG A 77 1.38 -14.01 -5.93
CA ARG A 77 0.36 -13.83 -6.98
C ARG A 77 -0.76 -14.86 -6.89
N MET A 78 -0.43 -16.11 -6.56
CA MET A 78 -1.42 -17.17 -6.40
C MET A 78 -2.30 -16.95 -5.16
N THR A 79 -1.72 -16.52 -4.04
CA THR A 79 -2.49 -16.21 -2.82
C THR A 79 -3.40 -15.00 -3.03
N ALA A 80 -2.90 -13.93 -3.63
CA ALA A 80 -3.68 -12.72 -3.91
C ALA A 80 -4.80 -12.96 -4.95
N TYR A 81 -4.59 -13.89 -5.89
CA TYR A 81 -5.64 -14.34 -6.79
C TYR A 81 -6.67 -15.22 -6.05
N GLY A 82 -6.22 -16.17 -5.25
CA GLY A 82 -7.09 -17.05 -4.46
C GLY A 82 -8.01 -16.28 -3.50
N SER A 83 -7.52 -15.20 -2.89
CA SER A 83 -8.33 -14.36 -2.00
C SER A 83 -9.45 -13.59 -2.71
N GLN A 84 -9.44 -13.48 -4.04
CA GLN A 84 -10.52 -12.83 -4.82
C GLN A 84 -11.62 -13.81 -5.24
N LEU A 85 -11.37 -15.12 -5.10
CA LEU A 85 -12.30 -16.18 -5.48
C LEU A 85 -13.16 -16.70 -4.31
N THR A 86 -12.96 -16.14 -3.10
CA THR A 86 -13.66 -16.54 -1.87
C THR A 86 -14.49 -15.36 -1.38
#